data_AF-A0A7W0YPQ0-F1
#
_entry.id   AF-A0A7W0YPQ0-F1
#
_cell.length_a   1.000
_cell.length_b   1.000
_cell.length_c   1.000
_cell.angle_alpha   90.00
_cell.angle_beta   90.00
_cell.angle_gamma   90.00
#
_symmetry.space_group_name_H-M   'P 1'
#
loop_
_entity.id
_entity.type
_entity.pdbx_description
1 polymer ?
#
loop_
_entity_poly.entity_id
_entity_poly.type
_entity_poly.pdbx_seq_one_letter_code
_entity_poly.pdbx_strand_id
1 'polypeptide(L)'
;MAALAWRAGALTGAGAMAAWTVGTLVLWGTGWGGGAVLAAFFVSSTLISRRTPTPGALDPKSGPRDARQVFANGGIAALVSLLGLRDAALGHWLVTATLAGAAADTWATSLGARSRVPPRLLWTGRRVPSGTNGGITLLGCIGAAAGALVVAAAGVLAGGPPLLLPAA
;
A
#
# COMPACT_ATOMS: atom_id res chain seq x y z
N MET A 1 -6.89 11.62 -10.10
CA MET A 1 -5.52 11.45 -9.57
C MET A 1 -4.54 10.77 -10.53
N ALA A 2 -4.96 9.74 -11.30
CA ALA A 2 -4.06 9.01 -12.21
C ALA A 2 -3.27 9.89 -13.19
N ALA A 3 -3.91 10.88 -13.83
CA ALA A 3 -3.25 11.80 -14.75
C ALA A 3 -2.18 12.68 -14.05
N LEU A 4 -2.43 13.14 -12.82
CA LEU A 4 -1.46 13.90 -12.03
C LEU A 4 -0.28 13.02 -11.61
N ALA A 5 -0.55 11.77 -11.22
CA ALA A 5 0.48 10.81 -10.86
C ALA A 5 1.39 10.44 -12.05
N TRP A 6 0.81 10.27 -13.24
CA TRP A 6 1.57 10.08 -14.48
C TRP A 6 2.46 11.27 -14.80
N ARG A 7 1.90 12.50 -14.78
CA ARG A 7 2.67 13.74 -15.00
C ARG A 7 3.77 13.95 -13.96
N ALA A 8 3.58 13.49 -12.73
CA ALA A 8 4.58 13.55 -11.67
C ALA A 8 5.65 12.45 -11.77
N GLY A 9 5.60 11.57 -12.79
CA GLY A 9 6.52 10.44 -12.97
C GLY A 9 6.33 9.33 -11.93
N ALA A 10 5.17 9.24 -11.29
CA ALA A 10 4.86 8.18 -10.32
C ALA A 10 4.35 6.89 -10.97
N LEU A 11 3.83 6.97 -12.20
CA LEU A 11 3.24 5.86 -12.95
C LEU A 11 3.76 5.86 -14.39
N THR A 12 3.84 4.68 -15.01
CA THR A 12 3.93 4.57 -16.48
C THR A 12 2.58 4.86 -17.13
N GLY A 13 2.51 5.00 -18.46
CA GLY A 13 1.23 5.19 -19.16
C GLY A 13 0.23 4.04 -18.88
N ALA A 14 0.70 2.79 -18.94
CA ALA A 14 -0.09 1.62 -18.57
C ALA A 14 -0.44 1.59 -17.08
N GLY A 15 0.49 2.01 -16.20
CA GLY A 15 0.23 2.17 -14.77
C GLY A 15 -0.85 3.21 -14.47
N ALA A 16 -0.92 4.28 -15.25
CA ALA A 16 -1.96 5.31 -15.12
C ALA A 16 -3.35 4.77 -15.48
N MET A 17 -3.47 3.97 -16.54
CA MET A 17 -4.73 3.29 -16.88
C MET A 17 -5.13 2.31 -15.79
N ALA A 18 -4.21 1.47 -15.31
CA ALA A 18 -4.48 0.56 -14.21
C ALA A 18 -4.94 1.29 -12.94
N ALA A 19 -4.29 2.41 -12.61
CA ALA A 19 -4.64 3.22 -11.43
C ALA A 19 -6.00 3.90 -11.59
N TRP A 20 -6.34 4.32 -12.81
CA TRP A 20 -7.68 4.83 -13.12
C TRP A 20 -8.74 3.74 -12.93
N THR A 21 -8.53 2.53 -13.47
CA THR A 21 -9.46 1.41 -13.31
C THR A 21 -9.66 1.04 -11.84
N VAL A 22 -8.56 0.85 -11.09
CA VAL A 22 -8.62 0.55 -9.64
C VAL A 22 -9.35 1.67 -8.89
N GLY A 23 -8.99 2.93 -9.15
CA GLY A 23 -9.60 4.08 -8.49
C GLY A 23 -11.10 4.20 -8.76
N THR A 24 -11.53 3.96 -9.99
CA THR A 24 -12.95 4.00 -10.38
C THR A 24 -13.74 2.90 -9.67
N LEU A 25 -13.23 1.66 -9.62
CA LEU A 25 -13.92 0.55 -8.95
C LEU A 25 -14.01 0.76 -7.42
N VAL A 26 -12.97 1.32 -6.81
CA VAL A 26 -13.00 1.66 -5.38
C VAL A 26 -14.02 2.76 -5.09
N LEU A 27 -13.99 3.85 -5.86
CA LEU A 27 -14.96 4.94 -5.72
C LEU A 27 -16.39 4.48 -5.99
N TRP A 28 -16.61 3.61 -6.96
CA TRP A 28 -17.94 3.09 -7.26
C TRP A 28 -18.45 2.20 -6.13
N GLY A 29 -17.62 1.30 -5.61
CA GLY A 29 -18.02 0.36 -4.58
C GLY A 29 -18.16 0.96 -3.18
N THR A 30 -17.30 1.92 -2.81
CA THR A 30 -17.17 2.41 -1.42
C THR A 30 -17.26 3.94 -1.30
N GLY A 31 -17.55 4.63 -2.40
CA GLY A 31 -17.63 6.09 -2.43
C GLY A 31 -16.31 6.77 -2.06
N TRP A 32 -16.45 8.00 -1.54
CA TRP A 32 -15.30 8.82 -1.13
C TRP A 32 -14.53 8.24 0.05
N GLY A 33 -15.15 7.39 0.88
CA GLY A 33 -14.50 6.72 2.01
C GLY A 33 -13.31 5.86 1.56
N GLY A 34 -13.55 4.88 0.69
CA GLY A 34 -12.47 4.07 0.13
C GLY A 34 -11.57 4.85 -0.84
N GLY A 35 -12.11 5.88 -1.52
CA GLY A 35 -11.31 6.81 -2.32
C GLY A 35 -10.24 7.53 -1.50
N ALA A 36 -10.57 8.00 -0.30
CA ALA A 36 -9.63 8.64 0.62
C ALA A 36 -8.57 7.67 1.13
N VAL A 37 -8.95 6.43 1.46
CA VAL A 37 -8.02 5.35 1.84
C VAL A 37 -7.04 5.04 0.71
N LEU A 38 -7.53 4.90 -0.52
CA LEU A 38 -6.70 4.67 -1.71
C LEU A 38 -5.71 5.82 -1.95
N ALA A 39 -6.17 7.07 -1.80
CA ALA A 39 -5.30 8.23 -1.90
C ALA A 39 -4.23 8.24 -0.80
N ALA A 40 -4.60 7.95 0.45
CA ALA A 40 -3.67 7.87 1.56
C ALA A 40 -2.59 6.81 1.30
N PHE A 41 -2.98 5.60 0.87
CA PHE A 41 -2.03 4.55 0.46
C PHE A 41 -1.11 5.05 -0.65
N PHE A 42 -1.68 5.55 -1.75
CA PHE A 42 -0.92 5.89 -2.95
C PHE A 42 0.07 7.02 -2.69
N VAL A 43 -0.36 8.12 -2.06
CA VAL A 43 0.48 9.30 -1.79
C VAL A 43 1.57 8.94 -0.80
N SER A 44 1.23 8.33 0.34
CA SER A 44 2.19 8.01 1.39
C SER A 44 3.25 7.01 0.91
N SER A 45 2.83 5.96 0.19
CA SER A 45 3.74 4.95 -0.35
C SER A 45 4.59 5.49 -1.50
N THR A 46 4.07 6.43 -2.31
CA THR A 46 4.90 7.08 -3.34
C THR A 46 5.97 7.97 -2.70
N LEU A 47 5.59 8.69 -1.63
CA LEU A 47 6.48 9.60 -0.95
C LEU A 47 7.62 8.87 -0.23
N ILE A 48 7.32 7.76 0.45
CA ILE A 48 8.36 6.96 1.11
C ILE A 48 9.32 6.37 0.09
N SER A 49 8.83 5.73 -0.97
CA SER A 49 9.69 5.12 -2.00
C SER A 49 10.58 6.14 -2.71
N ARG A 50 10.12 7.39 -2.91
CA ARG A 50 10.94 8.46 -3.48
C ARG A 50 12.04 8.97 -2.53
N ARG A 51 11.78 8.99 -1.21
CA ARG A 51 12.74 9.47 -0.20
C ARG A 51 13.76 8.40 0.20
N THR A 52 13.43 7.15 -0.03
CA THR A 52 14.31 6.01 0.24
C THR A 52 14.44 5.16 -1.02
N PRO A 53 15.05 5.69 -2.09
CA PRO A 53 15.28 4.93 -3.29
C PRO A 53 16.16 3.72 -2.96
N THR A 54 15.66 2.53 -3.28
CA THR A 54 16.41 1.30 -3.15
C THR A 54 17.48 1.26 -4.26
N PRO A 55 18.75 0.93 -3.98
CA PRO A 55 19.77 0.78 -5.02
C PRO A 55 19.31 -0.25 -6.07
N GLY A 56 19.41 0.08 -7.36
CA GLY A 56 18.70 -0.62 -8.44
C GLY A 56 18.91 -2.14 -8.56
N ALA A 57 20.01 -2.69 -8.04
CA ALA A 57 20.23 -4.14 -8.01
C ALA A 57 19.41 -4.86 -6.92
N LEU A 58 18.88 -4.13 -5.94
CA LEU A 58 18.23 -4.67 -4.74
C LEU A 58 16.71 -4.59 -4.79
N ASP A 59 16.14 -3.92 -5.79
CA ASP A 59 14.68 -3.79 -5.95
C ASP A 59 14.27 -3.68 -7.42
N PRO A 60 13.71 -4.76 -8.01
CA PRO A 60 13.08 -4.71 -9.33
C PRO A 60 11.91 -3.71 -9.42
N LYS A 61 11.44 -3.18 -8.28
CA LYS A 61 10.37 -2.19 -8.18
C LYS A 61 10.86 -0.74 -8.31
N SER A 62 12.15 -0.49 -8.59
CA SER A 62 12.68 0.87 -8.71
C SER A 62 12.17 1.60 -9.97
N GLY A 63 11.41 2.68 -9.80
CA GLY A 63 10.93 3.53 -10.91
C GLY A 63 9.45 3.92 -10.80
N PRO A 64 8.87 4.50 -11.87
CA PRO A 64 7.43 4.73 -11.96
C PRO A 64 6.67 3.41 -11.91
N ARG A 65 5.55 3.35 -11.18
CA ARG A 65 4.81 2.09 -11.04
C ARG A 65 4.14 1.69 -12.35
N ASP A 66 4.32 0.43 -12.73
CA ASP A 66 3.69 -0.15 -13.91
C ASP A 66 2.29 -0.71 -13.60
N ALA A 67 1.59 -1.17 -14.63
CA ALA A 67 0.26 -1.75 -14.47
C ALA A 67 0.28 -2.98 -13.55
N ARG A 68 1.32 -3.82 -13.63
CA ARG A 68 1.44 -5.04 -12.83
C ARG A 68 1.53 -4.72 -11.34
N GLN A 69 2.35 -3.75 -10.97
CA GLN A 69 2.49 -3.28 -9.59
C GLN A 69 1.22 -2.62 -9.08
N VAL A 70 0.54 -1.83 -9.93
CA VAL A 70 -0.73 -1.20 -9.55
C VAL A 70 -1.80 -2.25 -9.29
N PHE A 71 -1.95 -3.25 -10.15
CA PHE A 71 -2.90 -4.34 -9.91
C PHE A 71 -2.49 -5.26 -8.75
N ALA A 72 -1.20 -5.51 -8.55
CA ALA A 72 -0.73 -6.30 -7.41
C ALA A 72 -1.10 -5.65 -6.07
N ASN A 73 -0.95 -4.32 -5.97
CA ASN A 73 -1.20 -3.61 -4.71
C ASN A 73 -2.67 -3.17 -4.56
N GLY A 74 -3.35 -2.85 -5.65
CA GLY A 74 -4.69 -2.25 -5.63
C GLY A 74 -5.80 -3.11 -6.22
N GLY A 75 -5.48 -4.21 -6.89
CA GLY A 75 -6.48 -5.06 -7.57
C GLY A 75 -7.43 -5.74 -6.59
N ILE A 76 -6.90 -6.32 -5.50
CA ILE A 76 -7.75 -6.91 -4.45
C ILE A 76 -8.64 -5.85 -3.81
N ALA A 77 -8.11 -4.66 -3.53
CA ALA A 77 -8.89 -3.54 -3.01
C ALA A 77 -10.06 -3.16 -3.96
N ALA A 78 -9.81 -3.13 -5.27
CA ALA A 78 -10.84 -2.87 -6.27
C ALA A 78 -11.89 -3.99 -6.40
N LEU A 79 -11.54 -5.25 -6.12
CA LEU A 79 -12.51 -6.35 -6.12
C LEU A 79 -13.36 -6.33 -4.86
N VAL A 80 -12.74 -6.20 -3.69
CA VAL A 80 -13.48 -6.20 -2.41
C VAL A 80 -14.31 -4.93 -2.22
N SER A 81 -13.96 -3.82 -2.88
CA SER A 81 -14.78 -2.61 -2.87
C SER A 81 -16.18 -2.84 -3.42
N LEU A 82 -16.36 -3.78 -4.37
CA LEU A 82 -17.67 -4.08 -4.96
C LEU A 82 -18.65 -4.69 -3.95
N LEU A 83 -18.15 -5.31 -2.87
CA LEU A 83 -18.99 -5.72 -1.75
C LEU A 83 -19.62 -4.52 -1.03
N GLY A 84 -19.00 -3.35 -1.14
CA GLY A 84 -19.53 -2.06 -0.68
C GLY A 84 -20.87 -1.66 -1.30
N LEU A 85 -21.19 -2.18 -2.49
CA LEU A 85 -22.51 -1.99 -3.12
C LEU A 85 -23.64 -2.73 -2.38
N ARG A 86 -23.30 -3.70 -1.53
CA ARG A 86 -24.23 -4.44 -0.67
C ARG A 86 -24.12 -4.02 0.78
N ASP A 87 -22.90 -3.84 1.25
CA ASP A 87 -22.59 -3.41 2.62
C ASP A 87 -21.43 -2.42 2.58
N ALA A 88 -21.77 -1.12 2.67
CA ALA A 88 -20.81 -0.03 2.56
C ALA A 88 -19.72 -0.09 3.65
N ALA A 89 -20.08 -0.50 4.88
CA ALA A 89 -19.14 -0.59 5.98
C ALA A 89 -18.15 -1.73 5.75
N LEU A 90 -18.65 -2.91 5.37
CA LEU A 90 -17.81 -4.06 5.03
C LEU A 90 -16.85 -3.73 3.88
N GLY A 91 -17.35 -3.15 2.79
CA GLY A 91 -16.53 -2.75 1.65
C GLY A 91 -15.42 -1.77 2.02
N HIS A 92 -15.74 -0.74 2.80
CA HIS A 92 -14.77 0.26 3.28
C HIS A 92 -13.65 -0.36 4.11
N TRP A 93 -13.98 -1.25 5.03
CA TRP A 93 -12.99 -1.89 5.90
C TRP A 93 -12.14 -2.94 5.18
N LEU A 94 -12.71 -3.67 4.23
CA LEU A 94 -11.93 -4.58 3.38
C LEU A 94 -10.96 -3.82 2.47
N VAL A 95 -11.39 -2.71 1.87
CA VAL A 95 -10.48 -1.80 1.13
C VAL A 95 -9.38 -1.28 2.05
N THR A 96 -9.72 -0.85 3.26
CA THR A 96 -8.76 -0.34 4.24
C THR A 96 -7.73 -1.41 4.64
N ALA A 97 -8.17 -2.63 4.96
CA ALA A 97 -7.27 -3.71 5.36
C ALA A 97 -6.33 -4.14 4.23
N THR A 98 -6.85 -4.29 3.01
CA THR A 98 -6.06 -4.71 1.84
C THR A 98 -4.99 -3.66 1.48
N LEU A 99 -5.36 -2.38 1.48
CA LEU A 99 -4.43 -1.29 1.21
C LEU A 99 -3.45 -1.04 2.36
N ALA A 100 -3.85 -1.29 3.62
CA ALA A 100 -2.93 -1.24 4.76
C ALA A 100 -1.85 -2.31 4.66
N GLY A 101 -2.21 -3.53 4.23
CA GLY A 101 -1.25 -4.59 3.92
C GLY A 101 -0.28 -4.20 2.80
N ALA A 102 -0.79 -3.61 1.71
CA ALA A 102 0.03 -3.11 0.62
C ALA A 102 0.96 -1.96 1.04
N ALA A 103 0.51 -1.06 1.91
CA ALA A 103 1.33 -0.01 2.51
C ALA A 103 2.44 -0.61 3.38
N ALA A 104 2.11 -1.62 4.18
CA ALA A 104 3.07 -2.30 5.04
C ALA A 104 4.22 -2.92 4.23
N ASP A 105 3.93 -3.66 3.14
CA ASP A 105 4.95 -4.22 2.25
C ASP A 105 5.85 -3.13 1.64
N THR A 106 5.23 -2.04 1.16
CA THR A 106 5.95 -0.95 0.51
C THR A 106 6.88 -0.22 1.48
N TRP A 107 6.38 0.12 2.68
CA TRP A 107 7.15 0.81 3.70
C TRP A 107 8.23 -0.09 4.31
N ALA A 108 7.93 -1.38 4.50
CA ALA A 108 8.90 -2.36 5.00
C ALA A 108 10.11 -2.47 4.09
N THR A 109 9.87 -2.58 2.78
CA THR A 109 10.95 -2.68 1.78
C THR A 109 11.73 -1.36 1.70
N SER A 110 11.02 -0.24 1.60
CA SER A 110 11.62 1.10 1.45
C SER A 110 12.51 1.49 2.65
N LEU A 111 12.02 1.27 3.88
CA LEU A 111 12.76 1.60 5.10
C LEU A 111 13.76 0.50 5.47
N GLY A 112 13.40 -0.77 5.29
CA GLY A 112 14.24 -1.91 5.60
C GLY A 112 15.53 -1.96 4.77
N ALA A 113 15.48 -1.52 3.51
CA ALA A 113 16.65 -1.37 2.66
C ALA A 113 17.71 -0.40 3.23
N ARG A 114 17.32 0.50 4.14
CA ARG A 114 18.21 1.46 4.80
C ARG A 114 18.69 1.01 6.18
N SER A 115 18.34 -0.21 6.59
CA SER A 115 18.79 -0.76 7.85
C SER A 115 20.32 -0.89 7.85
N ARG A 116 20.97 -0.34 8.88
CA ARG A 116 22.41 -0.55 9.14
C ARG A 116 22.68 -1.97 9.65
N VAL A 117 21.66 -2.63 10.19
CA VAL A 117 21.73 -4.01 10.65
C VAL A 117 21.34 -4.93 9.49
N PRO A 118 22.15 -5.96 9.16
CA PRO A 118 21.84 -6.87 8.08
C PRO A 118 20.51 -7.59 8.32
N PRO A 119 19.67 -7.79 7.28
CA PRO A 119 18.42 -8.53 7.40
C PRO A 119 18.64 -9.94 7.92
N ARG A 120 17.60 -10.52 8.53
CA ARG A 120 17.59 -11.91 8.98
C ARG A 120 16.42 -12.66 8.35
N LEU A 121 16.63 -13.94 8.03
CA LEU A 121 15.51 -14.81 7.65
C LEU A 121 14.69 -15.16 8.88
N LEU A 122 13.37 -15.03 8.78
CA LEU A 122 12.43 -15.32 9.89
C LEU A 122 12.59 -16.73 10.45
N TRP A 123 12.66 -17.74 9.58
CA TRP A 123 12.69 -19.14 9.98
C TRP A 123 14.03 -19.62 10.55
N THR A 124 15.15 -19.08 10.07
CA THR A 124 16.49 -19.56 10.46
C THR A 124 17.26 -18.58 11.34
N GLY A 125 16.80 -17.33 11.46
CA GLY A 125 17.50 -16.25 12.16
C GLY A 125 18.83 -15.82 11.50
N ARG A 126 19.24 -16.47 10.40
CA ARG A 126 20.52 -16.22 9.73
C ARG A 126 20.53 -14.83 9.11
N ARG A 127 21.66 -14.14 9.28
CA ARG A 127 21.91 -12.86 8.61
C ARG A 127 22.10 -13.11 7.12
N VAL A 128 21.45 -12.31 6.29
CA VAL A 128 21.52 -12.38 4.83
C VAL A 128 21.88 -11.02 4.24
N PRO A 129 22.42 -10.97 3.01
CA PRO A 129 22.65 -9.70 2.33
C PRO A 129 21.36 -8.88 2.17
N SER A 130 21.49 -7.56 2.22
CA SER A 130 20.37 -6.66 1.89
C SER A 130 19.82 -6.95 0.50
N GLY A 131 18.50 -6.93 0.34
CA GLY A 131 17.81 -7.31 -0.90
C GLY A 131 17.50 -8.80 -1.04
N THR A 132 17.90 -9.64 -0.08
CA THR A 132 17.50 -11.07 -0.08
C THR A 132 15.99 -11.20 0.16
N ASN A 133 15.29 -11.91 -0.72
CA ASN A 133 13.88 -12.24 -0.55
C ASN A 133 13.62 -12.93 0.80
N GLY A 134 12.64 -12.43 1.55
CA GLY A 134 12.30 -12.95 2.88
C GLY A 134 13.20 -12.46 4.02
N GLY A 135 14.20 -11.61 3.74
CA GLY A 135 15.00 -10.96 4.77
C GLY A 135 14.23 -9.84 5.47
N ILE A 136 14.10 -9.92 6.79
CA ILE A 136 13.44 -8.89 7.61
C ILE A 136 14.45 -8.09 8.42
N THR A 137 14.13 -6.82 8.67
CA THR A 137 14.90 -5.93 9.55
C THR A 137 13.93 -5.28 10.55
N LEU A 138 14.42 -4.92 11.74
CA LEU A 138 13.61 -4.19 12.72
C LEU A 138 13.07 -2.87 12.14
N LEU A 139 13.91 -2.15 11.38
CA LEU A 139 13.51 -0.92 10.71
C LEU A 139 12.41 -1.16 9.67
N GLY A 140 12.48 -2.26 8.92
CA GLY A 140 11.43 -2.69 8.01
C GLY A 140 10.12 -3.03 8.75
N CYS A 141 10.19 -3.72 9.90
CA CYS A 141 9.00 -4.02 10.72
C CYS A 141 8.34 -2.75 11.27
N ILE A 142 9.12 -1.78 11.76
CA ILE A 142 8.62 -0.47 12.19
C ILE A 142 7.98 0.25 11.00
N GLY A 143 8.62 0.20 9.83
CA GLY A 143 8.08 0.74 8.59
C GLY A 143 6.75 0.11 8.20
N ALA A 144 6.65 -1.22 8.29
CA ALA A 144 5.43 -1.96 8.02
C ALA A 144 4.27 -1.49 8.92
N ALA A 145 4.52 -1.42 10.23
CA ALA A 145 3.54 -0.97 11.21
C ALA A 145 3.12 0.48 10.96
N ALA A 146 4.08 1.38 10.69
CA ALA A 146 3.79 2.78 10.40
C ALA A 146 2.98 2.96 9.10
N GLY A 147 3.33 2.25 8.03
CA GLY A 147 2.61 2.30 6.76
C GLY A 147 1.17 1.79 6.89
N ALA A 148 0.98 0.66 7.56
CA ALA A 148 -0.35 0.12 7.85
C ALA A 148 -1.17 1.10 8.71
N LEU A 149 -0.57 1.69 9.75
CA LEU A 149 -1.23 2.63 10.64
C LEU A 149 -1.70 3.90 9.91
N VAL A 150 -0.89 4.44 8.99
CA VAL A 150 -1.28 5.61 8.17
C VAL A 150 -2.53 5.31 7.34
N VAL A 151 -2.60 4.14 6.70
CA VAL A 151 -3.78 3.76 5.89
C VAL A 151 -4.98 3.44 6.78
N ALA A 152 -4.78 2.72 7.89
CA ALA A 152 -5.83 2.42 8.84
C ALA A 152 -6.44 3.69 9.45
N ALA A 153 -5.61 4.65 9.83
CA ALA A 153 -6.05 5.95 10.34
C ALA A 153 -6.87 6.71 9.28
N ALA A 154 -6.45 6.69 8.01
CA ALA A 154 -7.26 7.27 6.92
C ALA A 154 -8.62 6.56 6.79
N GLY A 155 -8.66 5.24 6.97
CA GLY A 155 -9.92 4.49 7.02
C GLY A 155 -10.83 4.92 8.16
N VAL A 156 -10.31 5.07 9.38
CA VAL A 156 -11.07 5.57 10.53
C VAL A 156 -11.60 6.99 10.29
N LEU A 157 -10.75 7.89 9.77
CA LEU A 157 -11.12 9.28 9.51
C LEU A 157 -12.18 9.41 8.41
N ALA A 158 -12.17 8.50 7.43
CA ALA A 158 -13.07 8.56 6.29
C ALA A 158 -14.39 7.79 6.48
N GLY A 159 -14.42 6.77 7.34
CA GLY A 159 -15.58 5.89 7.53
C GLY A 159 -16.07 5.74 8.97
N GLY A 160 -15.47 6.43 9.94
CA GLY A 160 -15.72 6.24 11.37
C GLY A 160 -14.97 5.03 11.94
N PRO A 161 -15.08 4.73 13.24
CA PRO A 161 -14.44 3.56 13.85
C PRO A 161 -15.02 2.24 13.29
N PRO A 162 -14.22 1.16 13.23
CA PRO A 162 -14.73 -0.12 12.77
C PRO A 162 -15.85 -0.60 13.69
N LEU A 163 -16.91 -1.14 13.10
CA LEU A 163 -18.07 -1.70 13.79
C LEU A 163 -17.74 -3.04 14.49
N LEU A 164 -16.58 -3.12 15.15
CA LEU A 164 -16.14 -4.24 15.98
C LEU A 164 -16.30 -3.95 17.49
N LEU A 165 -16.81 -2.77 17.84
CA LEU A 165 -17.36 -2.52 19.17
C LEU A 165 -18.89 -2.50 19.01
N PRO A 166 -19.63 -3.46 19.60
CA PRO A 166 -21.07 -3.28 19.73
C PRO A 166 -21.30 -1.95 20.45
N ALA A 167 -22.22 -1.14 19.94
CA ALA A 167 -22.70 0.03 20.65
C ALA A 167 -23.17 -0.43 22.04
N ALA A 168 -22.43 -0.05 23.07
CA ALA A 168 -22.80 -0.24 24.46
C ALA A 168 -23.91 0.75 24.83
#